data_AF-A0A645IBB9-F1
#
_entry.id   AF-A0A645IBB9-F1
#
_cell.length_a   1.000
_cell.length_b   1.000
_cell.length_c   1.000
_cell.angle_alpha   90.00
_cell.angle_beta   90.00
_cell.angle_gamma   90.00
#
_symmetry.space_group_name_H-M   'P 1'
#
loop_
_entity.id
_entity.type
_entity.pdbx_description
1 polymer ?
#
loop_
_entity_poly.entity_id
_entity_poly.type
_entity_poly.pdbx_seq_one_letter_code
_entity_poly.pdbx_strand_id
1 'polypeptide(L)'
;MQRIKENGYKIETAEGMYYPVIDYSIYQKYDSMLPGDIAAYHNLMAAESNKAAAKDAALVISWNEVIQRALAQEKFLSQYENSAKAAEVKELYKRYVVFTFYGANNTPLFDYETKTMNKEAKDAYEQAAGLDANSKLLTQLKSYLTILANNHDKLTDEVNQFRKAAVDHLTK
;
A
#
# COMPACT_ATOMS: atom_id res chain seq x y z
N MET A 1 -17.29 14.53 -20.47
CA MET A 1 -16.64 13.20 -20.39
C MET A 1 -15.49 13.06 -21.38
N GLN A 2 -15.71 13.20 -22.70
CA GLN A 2 -14.67 12.99 -23.73
C GLN A 2 -13.46 13.94 -23.60
N ARG A 3 -13.68 15.25 -23.52
CA ARG A 3 -12.63 16.25 -23.29
C ARG A 3 -11.78 16.02 -22.03
N ILE A 4 -12.33 15.39 -20.99
CA ILE A 4 -11.60 15.12 -19.74
C ILE A 4 -10.59 13.98 -19.96
N LYS A 5 -11.02 12.92 -20.64
CA LYS A 5 -10.16 11.79 -21.04
C LYS A 5 -9.07 12.20 -22.01
N GLU A 6 -9.40 13.03 -23.00
CA GLU A 6 -8.44 13.54 -24.00
C GLU A 6 -7.34 14.42 -23.40
N ASN A 7 -7.57 15.02 -22.23
CA ASN A 7 -6.59 15.84 -21.52
C ASN A 7 -5.87 15.10 -20.38
N GLY A 8 -6.00 13.77 -20.33
CA GLY A 8 -5.22 12.93 -19.42
C GLY A 8 -5.80 12.76 -18.02
N TYR A 9 -7.12 12.89 -17.89
CA TYR A 9 -7.83 12.64 -16.66
C TYR A 9 -8.84 11.50 -16.84
N LYS A 10 -8.98 10.66 -15.82
CA LYS A 10 -10.14 9.77 -15.67
C LYS A 10 -11.10 10.35 -14.66
N ILE A 11 -12.32 9.83 -14.68
CA ILE A 11 -13.40 10.31 -13.84
C ILE A 11 -13.68 9.24 -12.81
N GLU A 12 -13.43 9.58 -11.56
CA GLU A 12 -13.80 8.77 -10.40
C GLU A 12 -15.10 9.28 -9.80
N THR A 13 -15.81 8.37 -9.12
CA THR A 13 -17.01 8.72 -8.36
C THR A 13 -16.82 8.35 -6.89
N ALA A 14 -17.13 9.30 -6.01
CA ALA A 14 -17.22 9.08 -4.57
C ALA A 14 -18.42 9.89 -4.04
N GLU A 15 -19.24 9.30 -3.18
CA GLU A 15 -20.38 9.97 -2.53
C GLU A 15 -21.35 10.71 -3.50
N GLY A 16 -21.57 10.16 -4.70
CA GLY A 16 -22.43 10.77 -5.72
C GLY A 16 -21.82 11.94 -6.48
N MET A 17 -20.54 12.27 -6.22
CA MET A 17 -19.78 13.32 -6.88
C MET A 17 -18.81 12.74 -7.92
N TYR A 18 -18.52 13.51 -8.97
CA TYR A 18 -17.53 13.16 -9.99
C TYR A 18 -16.24 13.97 -9.77
N TYR A 19 -15.10 13.29 -9.74
CA TYR A 19 -13.78 13.90 -9.57
C TYR A 19 -12.88 13.56 -10.75
N PRO A 20 -12.25 14.56 -11.40
CA PRO A 20 -11.17 14.29 -12.32
C PRO A 20 -9.93 13.86 -11.53
N VAL A 21 -9.39 12.69 -11.85
CA VAL A 21 -8.10 12.23 -11.32
C VAL A 21 -7.15 12.02 -12.49
N ILE A 22 -5.88 12.35 -12.29
CA ILE A 22 -4.86 12.21 -13.33
C ILE A 22 -4.78 10.74 -13.73
N ASP A 23 -4.86 10.47 -15.03
CA ASP A 23 -4.64 9.13 -15.56
C ASP A 23 -3.17 8.92 -15.86
N TYR A 24 -2.41 8.48 -14.86
CA TYR A 24 -0.97 8.30 -15.01
C TYR A 24 -0.59 7.25 -16.05
N SER A 25 -1.51 6.35 -16.42
CA SER A 25 -1.26 5.32 -17.44
C SER A 25 -0.94 5.91 -18.81
N ILE A 26 -1.48 7.09 -19.15
CA ILE A 26 -1.23 7.75 -20.43
C ILE A 26 0.23 8.24 -20.56
N TYR A 27 0.90 8.48 -19.42
CA TYR A 27 2.26 9.00 -19.39
C TYR A 27 3.29 7.89 -19.50
N GLN A 28 2.90 6.63 -19.28
CA GLN A 28 3.81 5.48 -19.38
C GLN A 28 4.44 5.32 -20.77
N LYS A 29 3.78 5.82 -21.83
CA LYS A 29 4.36 5.87 -23.18
C LYS A 29 5.62 6.73 -23.30
N TYR A 30 5.89 7.57 -22.31
CA TYR A 30 7.07 8.43 -22.24
C TYR A 30 8.14 7.90 -21.26
N ASP A 31 7.90 6.78 -20.56
CA ASP A 31 8.80 6.29 -19.52
C ASP A 31 10.25 6.09 -20.00
N SER A 32 10.45 5.65 -21.25
CA SER A 32 11.78 5.47 -21.84
C SER A 32 12.53 6.77 -22.10
N MET A 33 11.84 7.91 -22.05
CA MET A 33 12.40 9.25 -22.25
C MET A 33 12.59 10.02 -20.94
N LEU A 34 12.11 9.45 -19.82
CA LEU A 34 12.16 10.09 -18.51
C LEU A 34 13.38 9.63 -17.71
N PRO A 35 13.89 10.46 -16.79
CA PRO A 35 14.79 9.99 -15.75
C PRO A 35 14.18 8.79 -15.01
N GLY A 36 15.03 7.83 -14.63
CA GLY A 36 14.57 6.55 -14.08
C GLY A 36 13.71 6.67 -12.83
N ASP A 37 13.98 7.66 -11.97
CA ASP A 37 13.16 7.96 -10.80
C ASP A 37 11.77 8.48 -11.20
N ILE A 38 11.67 9.37 -12.17
CA ILE A 38 10.38 9.90 -12.64
C ILE A 38 9.55 8.80 -13.31
N ALA A 39 10.16 7.94 -14.12
CA ALA A 39 9.49 6.78 -14.70
C ALA A 39 9.00 5.80 -13.61
N ALA A 40 9.81 5.51 -12.59
CA ALA A 40 9.41 4.66 -11.49
C ALA A 40 8.23 5.27 -10.69
N TYR A 41 8.26 6.59 -10.44
CA TYR A 41 7.17 7.31 -9.80
C TYR A 41 5.87 7.27 -10.62
N HIS A 42 5.95 7.49 -11.93
CA HIS A 42 4.78 7.38 -12.82
C HIS A 42 4.15 5.98 -12.75
N ASN A 43 4.96 4.93 -12.70
CA ASN A 43 4.45 3.56 -12.57
C ASN A 43 3.75 3.30 -11.23
N LEU A 44 4.25 3.84 -10.12
CA LEU A 44 3.54 3.81 -8.83
C LEU A 44 2.19 4.54 -8.93
N MET A 45 2.18 5.75 -9.48
CA MET A 45 0.96 6.56 -9.59
C MET A 45 -0.03 6.02 -10.62
N ALA A 46 0.44 5.29 -11.63
CA ALA A 46 -0.40 4.55 -12.56
C ALA A 46 -1.22 3.49 -11.82
N ALA A 47 -0.58 2.70 -10.94
CA ALA A 47 -1.30 1.72 -10.11
C ALA A 47 -2.34 2.40 -9.20
N GLU A 48 -1.96 3.49 -8.51
CA GLU A 48 -2.86 4.24 -7.63
C GLU A 48 -4.06 4.81 -8.37
N SER A 49 -3.82 5.42 -9.52
CA SER A 49 -4.87 6.05 -10.29
C SER A 49 -5.77 4.99 -10.96
N ASN A 50 -5.23 3.88 -11.47
CA ASN A 50 -6.02 2.84 -12.16
C ASN A 50 -6.97 2.12 -11.24
N LYS A 51 -6.56 1.93 -9.98
CA LYS A 51 -7.39 1.29 -8.97
C LYS A 51 -7.06 1.89 -7.61
N ALA A 52 -7.99 2.69 -7.09
CA ALA A 52 -7.88 3.25 -5.76
C ALA A 52 -7.66 2.14 -4.73
N ALA A 53 -6.82 2.37 -3.73
CA ALA A 53 -6.55 1.41 -2.66
C ALA A 53 -7.75 1.24 -1.72
N ALA A 54 -8.43 2.35 -1.43
CA ALA A 54 -9.54 2.41 -0.50
C ALA A 54 -10.61 3.40 -0.97
N LYS A 55 -11.88 3.10 -0.65
CA LYS A 55 -13.06 3.96 -0.82
C LYS A 55 -13.94 3.81 0.40
N ASP A 56 -14.54 4.91 0.87
CA ASP A 56 -15.42 4.93 2.04
C ASP A 56 -14.83 4.19 3.25
N ALA A 57 -13.55 4.46 3.53
CA ALA A 57 -12.76 3.80 4.58
C ALA A 57 -12.68 2.26 4.51
N ALA A 58 -12.96 1.65 3.35
CA ALA A 58 -12.77 0.24 3.05
C ALA A 58 -11.64 0.05 2.04
N LEU A 59 -10.79 -0.97 2.21
CA LEU A 59 -9.89 -1.43 1.16
C LEU A 59 -10.72 -2.00 0.00
N VAL A 60 -10.42 -1.55 -1.22
CA VAL A 60 -11.07 -2.04 -2.46
C VAL A 60 -10.07 -2.78 -3.36
N ILE A 61 -8.88 -3.04 -2.83
CA ILE A 61 -7.84 -3.90 -3.39
C ILE A 61 -7.59 -5.09 -2.44
N SER A 62 -7.01 -6.18 -2.94
CA SER A 62 -6.70 -7.34 -2.10
C SER A 62 -5.52 -7.05 -1.16
N TRP A 63 -5.42 -7.83 -0.08
CA TRP A 63 -4.27 -7.75 0.84
C TRP A 63 -2.93 -8.00 0.12
N ASN A 64 -2.88 -8.92 -0.83
CA ASN A 64 -1.69 -9.11 -1.66
C ASN A 64 -1.36 -7.84 -2.46
N GLU A 65 -2.35 -7.19 -3.07
CA GLU A 65 -2.14 -5.95 -3.81
C GLU A 65 -1.67 -4.80 -2.90
N VAL A 66 -2.15 -4.72 -1.65
CA VAL A 66 -1.63 -3.78 -0.63
C VAL A 66 -0.13 -3.99 -0.42
N ILE A 67 0.29 -5.24 -0.16
CA ILE A 67 1.70 -5.57 0.10
C ILE A 67 2.56 -5.30 -1.14
N GLN A 68 2.12 -5.72 -2.34
CA GLN A 68 2.89 -5.50 -3.57
C GLN A 68 3.12 -4.01 -3.86
N ARG A 69 2.10 -3.18 -3.65
CA ARG A 69 2.24 -1.72 -3.79
C ARG A 69 3.18 -1.14 -2.74
N ALA A 70 3.09 -1.60 -1.49
CA ALA A 70 4.03 -1.20 -0.43
C ALA A 70 5.48 -1.57 -0.77
N LEU A 71 5.73 -2.78 -1.29
CA LEU A 71 7.06 -3.23 -1.70
C LEU A 71 7.61 -2.43 -2.89
N ALA A 72 6.76 -2.07 -3.86
CA ALA A 72 7.16 -1.22 -4.97
C ALA A 72 7.57 0.19 -4.48
N GLN A 73 6.85 0.73 -3.50
CA GLN A 73 7.17 2.02 -2.88
C GLN A 73 8.46 1.94 -2.04
N GLU A 74 8.68 0.87 -1.26
CA GLU A 74 9.93 0.63 -0.54
C GLU A 74 11.13 0.53 -1.50
N LYS A 75 10.95 -0.17 -2.62
CA LYS A 75 11.97 -0.28 -3.67
C LYS A 75 12.29 1.09 -4.26
N PHE A 76 11.29 1.91 -4.56
CA PHE A 76 11.52 3.28 -5.03
C PHE A 76 12.37 4.07 -4.03
N LEU A 77 12.01 4.04 -2.74
CA LEU A 77 12.70 4.80 -1.70
C LEU A 77 14.13 4.34 -1.47
N SER A 78 14.43 3.05 -1.68
CA SER A 78 15.80 2.54 -1.59
C SER A 78 16.64 2.84 -2.83
N GLN A 79 16.05 2.93 -4.02
CA GLN A 79 16.76 3.19 -5.27
C GLN A 79 16.91 4.68 -5.59
N TYR A 80 15.96 5.50 -5.16
CA TYR A 80 15.80 6.90 -5.55
C TYR A 80 15.61 7.82 -4.35
N GLU A 81 16.40 7.63 -3.29
CA GLU A 81 16.31 8.41 -2.05
C GLU A 81 16.45 9.94 -2.26
N ASN A 82 17.21 10.35 -3.29
CA ASN A 82 17.45 11.75 -3.63
C ASN A 82 16.50 12.30 -4.70
N SER A 83 15.50 11.53 -5.14
CA SER A 83 14.52 11.99 -6.10
C SER A 83 13.69 13.13 -5.53
N ALA A 84 13.31 14.09 -6.37
CA ALA A 84 12.32 15.11 -6.03
C ALA A 84 10.95 14.51 -5.61
N LYS A 85 10.71 13.23 -5.94
CA LYS A 85 9.49 12.48 -5.62
C LYS A 85 9.59 11.61 -4.37
N ALA A 86 10.76 11.52 -3.74
CA ALA A 86 10.97 10.67 -2.56
C ALA A 86 10.03 11.01 -1.41
N ALA A 87 9.77 12.30 -1.14
CA ALA A 87 8.86 12.72 -0.07
C ALA A 87 7.41 12.25 -0.32
N GLU A 88 6.92 12.39 -1.54
CA GLU A 88 5.57 11.96 -1.93
C GLU A 88 5.41 10.43 -1.83
N VAL A 89 6.41 9.68 -2.31
CA VAL A 89 6.42 8.21 -2.20
C VAL A 89 6.57 7.76 -0.75
N LYS A 90 7.28 8.50 0.11
CA LYS A 90 7.39 8.20 1.54
C LYS A 90 6.02 8.28 2.23
N GLU A 91 5.22 9.30 1.92
CA GLU A 91 3.85 9.41 2.46
C GLU A 91 2.93 8.32 1.94
N LEU A 92 3.06 7.94 0.66
CA LEU A 92 2.34 6.80 0.10
C LEU A 92 2.72 5.50 0.81
N TYR A 93 4.02 5.26 0.99
CA TYR A 93 4.55 4.09 1.70
C TYR A 93 4.04 4.00 3.14
N LYS A 94 4.05 5.10 3.89
CA LYS A 94 3.47 5.17 5.24
C LYS A 94 2.02 4.69 5.25
N ARG A 95 1.20 5.18 4.32
CA ARG A 95 -0.21 4.79 4.22
C ARG A 95 -0.36 3.30 3.96
N TYR A 96 0.43 2.74 3.04
CA TYR A 96 0.39 1.32 2.71
C TYR A 96 0.91 0.42 3.84
N VAL A 97 1.89 0.87 4.61
CA VAL A 97 2.33 0.17 5.84
C VAL A 97 1.23 0.21 6.90
N VAL A 98 0.52 1.34 7.07
CA VAL A 98 -0.65 1.41 7.94
C VAL A 98 -1.74 0.44 7.48
N PHE A 99 -2.09 0.41 6.19
CA PHE A 99 -3.03 -0.58 5.66
C PHE A 99 -2.56 -2.01 5.93
N THR A 100 -1.27 -2.29 5.76
CA THR A 100 -0.69 -3.61 6.04
C THR A 100 -0.81 -4.00 7.52
N PHE A 101 -0.67 -3.09 8.47
CA PHE A 101 -0.73 -3.49 9.90
C PHE A 101 -2.11 -3.28 10.55
N TYR A 102 -2.98 -2.47 9.97
CA TYR A 102 -4.28 -2.12 10.58
C TYR A 102 -5.48 -2.41 9.68
N GLY A 103 -5.28 -2.48 8.37
CA GLY A 103 -6.37 -2.43 7.39
C GLY A 103 -6.95 -1.02 7.27
N ALA A 104 -8.21 -0.95 6.85
CA ALA A 104 -9.02 0.26 6.87
C ALA A 104 -10.22 0.07 7.82
N ASN A 105 -10.92 1.14 8.20
CA ASN A 105 -11.99 1.05 9.20
C ASN A 105 -13.09 0.04 8.83
N ASN A 106 -13.51 0.00 7.57
CA ASN A 106 -14.57 -0.89 7.10
C ASN A 106 -14.03 -2.24 6.60
N THR A 107 -12.70 -2.41 6.55
CA THR A 107 -12.01 -3.66 6.21
C THR A 107 -10.81 -3.80 7.15
N PRO A 108 -11.03 -3.96 8.46
CA PRO A 108 -9.95 -3.98 9.42
C PRO A 108 -9.13 -5.27 9.25
N LEU A 109 -7.84 -5.21 9.60
CA LEU A 109 -7.00 -6.41 9.61
C LEU A 109 -7.48 -7.42 10.66
N PHE A 110 -8.05 -6.93 11.75
CA PHE A 110 -8.62 -7.75 12.81
C PHE A 110 -10.11 -7.46 12.96
N ASP A 111 -10.88 -8.52 13.05
CA ASP A 111 -12.30 -8.44 13.34
C ASP A 111 -12.55 -7.70 14.66
N TYR A 112 -13.50 -6.76 14.66
CA TYR A 112 -13.72 -5.86 15.79
C TYR A 112 -14.18 -6.58 17.05
N GLU A 113 -14.95 -7.66 16.90
CA GLU A 113 -15.53 -8.41 18.01
C GLU A 113 -14.60 -9.53 18.47
N THR A 114 -14.26 -10.44 17.56
CA THR A 114 -13.51 -11.65 17.86
C THR A 114 -12.01 -11.40 18.01
N LYS A 115 -11.53 -10.22 17.60
CA LYS A 115 -10.12 -9.85 17.54
C LYS A 115 -9.29 -10.80 16.69
N THR A 116 -9.90 -11.53 15.76
CA THR A 116 -9.22 -12.50 14.90
C THR A 116 -8.68 -11.81 13.66
N MET A 117 -7.46 -12.14 13.26
CA MET A 117 -6.89 -11.65 12.01
C MET A 117 -7.72 -12.14 10.81
N ASN A 118 -7.86 -11.27 9.81
CA ASN A 118 -8.47 -11.61 8.54
C ASN A 118 -7.67 -12.74 7.85
N LYS A 119 -8.35 -13.84 7.49
CA LYS A 119 -7.71 -15.02 6.89
C LYS A 119 -7.03 -14.71 5.54
N GLU A 120 -7.67 -13.92 4.68
CA GLU A 120 -7.10 -13.55 3.38
C GLU A 120 -5.85 -12.68 3.54
N ALA A 121 -5.81 -11.83 4.56
CA ALA A 121 -4.62 -11.07 4.92
C ALA A 121 -3.48 -12.00 5.36
N LYS A 122 -3.78 -12.96 6.25
CA LYS A 122 -2.78 -13.94 6.70
C LYS A 122 -2.20 -14.74 5.52
N ASP A 123 -3.07 -15.26 4.65
CA ASP A 123 -2.65 -16.01 3.46
C ASP A 123 -1.76 -15.16 2.55
N ALA A 124 -2.04 -13.86 2.40
CA ALA A 124 -1.20 -12.92 1.64
C ALA A 124 0.15 -12.66 2.33
N TYR A 125 0.19 -12.63 3.67
CA TYR A 125 1.40 -12.30 4.42
C TYR A 125 2.36 -13.48 4.39
N GLU A 126 1.85 -14.70 4.50
CA GLU A 126 2.63 -15.93 4.37
C GLU A 126 3.26 -16.04 2.97
N GLN A 127 2.48 -15.73 1.92
CA GLN A 127 3.00 -15.67 0.54
C GLN A 127 4.10 -14.62 0.40
N ALA A 128 3.88 -13.40 0.90
CA ALA A 128 4.86 -12.32 0.81
C ALA A 128 6.14 -12.64 1.63
N ALA A 129 5.98 -13.23 2.82
CA ALA A 129 7.09 -13.65 3.67
C ALA A 129 7.93 -14.77 3.02
N GLY A 130 7.36 -15.56 2.10
CA GLY A 130 8.11 -16.54 1.31
C GLY A 130 9.07 -15.94 0.29
N LEU A 131 8.97 -14.64 0.00
CA LEU A 131 9.83 -13.97 -0.97
C LEU A 131 11.25 -13.79 -0.42
N ASP A 132 12.25 -14.12 -1.25
CA ASP A 132 13.65 -13.83 -0.98
C ASP A 132 14.02 -12.47 -1.59
N ALA A 133 13.89 -11.43 -0.77
CA ALA A 133 14.25 -10.07 -1.14
C ALA A 133 14.77 -9.30 0.08
N ASN A 134 15.74 -8.41 -0.16
CA ASN A 134 16.22 -7.47 0.84
C ASN A 134 15.18 -6.35 1.07
N SER A 135 14.21 -6.60 1.94
CA SER A 135 13.10 -5.71 2.25
C SER A 135 12.88 -5.65 3.76
N LYS A 136 12.77 -4.42 4.31
CA LYS A 136 12.45 -4.22 5.71
C LYS A 136 11.00 -4.60 5.97
N LEU A 137 10.09 -4.28 5.05
CA LEU A 137 8.68 -4.68 5.14
C LEU A 137 8.52 -6.21 5.21
N LEU A 138 9.17 -6.96 4.32
CA LEU A 138 9.11 -8.42 4.36
C LEU A 138 9.70 -8.99 5.66
N THR A 139 10.78 -8.39 6.16
CA THR A 139 11.36 -8.77 7.45
C THR A 139 10.39 -8.53 8.61
N GLN A 140 9.67 -7.41 8.58
CA GLN A 140 8.60 -7.11 9.55
C GLN A 140 7.44 -8.09 9.43
N LEU A 141 6.99 -8.43 8.22
CA LEU A 141 5.92 -9.41 8.00
C LEU A 141 6.30 -10.80 8.52
N LYS A 142 7.54 -11.25 8.29
CA LYS A 142 8.07 -12.51 8.85
C LYS A 142 8.00 -12.52 10.38
N SER A 143 8.50 -11.47 11.03
CA SER A 143 8.44 -11.32 12.49
C SER A 143 6.99 -11.25 12.99
N TYR A 144 6.11 -10.58 12.24
CA TYR A 144 4.73 -10.42 12.61
C TYR A 144 3.96 -11.75 12.58
N LEU A 145 4.16 -12.57 11.55
CA LEU A 145 3.58 -13.92 11.45
C LEU A 145 3.98 -14.81 12.62
N THR A 146 5.23 -14.72 13.09
CA THR A 146 5.68 -15.46 14.29
C THR A 146 4.91 -15.01 15.54
N ILE A 147 4.75 -13.70 15.75
CA ILE A 147 4.01 -13.17 16.91
C ILE A 147 2.52 -13.53 16.82
N LEU A 148 1.93 -13.46 15.64
CA LEU A 148 0.55 -13.88 15.38
C LEU A 148 0.34 -15.36 15.72
N ALA A 149 1.24 -16.23 15.29
CA ALA A 149 1.18 -17.66 15.60
C ALA A 149 1.20 -17.93 17.11
N ASN A 150 2.08 -17.24 17.85
CA ASN A 150 2.16 -17.36 19.32
C ASN A 150 0.91 -16.80 20.04
N ASN A 151 0.17 -15.92 19.38
CA ASN A 151 -1.02 -15.27 19.91
C ASN A 151 -2.32 -15.83 19.29
N HIS A 152 -2.27 -17.01 18.66
CA HIS A 152 -3.42 -17.67 18.03
C HIS A 152 -4.18 -16.77 17.04
N ASP A 153 -3.44 -15.96 16.27
CA ASP A 153 -3.96 -14.98 15.31
C ASP A 153 -4.91 -13.94 15.94
N LYS A 154 -4.81 -13.72 17.25
CA LYS A 154 -5.62 -12.73 17.98
C LYS A 154 -4.88 -11.42 18.17
N LEU A 155 -5.64 -10.33 18.13
CA LEU A 155 -5.15 -9.01 18.53
C LEU A 155 -5.01 -8.94 20.06
N THR A 156 -3.85 -9.35 20.56
CA THR A 156 -3.41 -9.18 21.94
C THR A 156 -2.58 -7.90 22.11
N ASP A 157 -2.21 -7.57 23.34
CA ASP A 157 -1.34 -6.42 23.61
C ASP A 157 0.03 -6.54 22.92
N GLU A 158 0.60 -7.74 22.86
CA GLU A 158 1.88 -8.00 22.16
C GLU A 158 1.74 -7.73 20.66
N VAL A 159 0.70 -8.28 20.02
CA VAL A 159 0.39 -8.03 18.61
C VAL A 159 0.14 -6.55 18.35
N ASN A 160 -0.53 -5.85 19.27
CA ASN A 160 -0.79 -4.43 19.16
C ASN A 160 0.51 -3.60 19.26
N GLN A 161 1.37 -3.91 20.22
CA GLN A 161 2.67 -3.26 20.40
C GLN A 161 3.54 -3.42 19.17
N PHE A 162 3.58 -4.62 18.57
CA PHE A 162 4.32 -4.85 17.34
C PHE A 162 3.83 -3.94 16.21
N ARG A 163 2.52 -3.90 15.95
CA ARG A 163 1.94 -3.07 14.88
C ARG A 163 2.20 -1.57 15.10
N LYS A 164 2.19 -1.12 16.35
CA LYS A 164 2.54 0.25 16.70
C LYS A 164 4.00 0.54 16.36
N ALA A 165 4.93 -0.30 16.79
CA ALA A 165 6.35 -0.15 16.46
C ALA A 165 6.60 -0.20 14.93
N ALA A 166 5.89 -1.06 14.22
CA ALA A 166 5.96 -1.19 12.77
C ALA A 166 5.47 0.05 12.01
N VAL A 167 4.66 0.92 12.60
CA VAL A 167 4.23 2.18 11.98
C VAL A 167 5.02 3.39 12.50
N ASP A 168 5.28 3.44 13.81
CA ASP A 168 5.91 4.59 14.48
C ASP A 168 7.29 4.92 13.88
N HIS A 169 8.05 3.92 13.45
CA HIS A 169 9.37 4.13 12.84
C HIS A 169 9.34 4.90 11.52
N LEU A 170 8.17 5.02 10.87
CA LEU A 170 7.99 5.79 9.64
C LEU A 170 7.56 7.24 9.90
N THR A 171 7.07 7.53 11.12
CA THR A 171 6.60 8.87 11.51
C THR A 171 7.70 9.76 12.09
N LYS A 172 8.89 9.20 12.33
CA LYS A 172 10.10 9.91 12.73
C LYS A 172 10.95 10.26 11.50
#